data_AF-A0A0B0NFW8-F1
#
_entry.id   AF-A0A0B0NFW8-F1
#
_cell.length_a   1.000
_cell.length_b   1.000
_cell.length_c   1.000
_cell.angle_alpha   90.00
_cell.angle_beta   90.00
_cell.angle_gamma   90.00
#
_symmetry.space_group_name_H-M   'P 1'
#
loop_
_entity.id
_entity.type
_entity.pdbx_description
1 polymer ?
#
loop_
_entity_poly.entity_id
_entity_poly.type
_entity_poly.pdbx_seq_one_letter_code
_entity_poly.pdbx_strand_id
1 'polypeptide(L)'
;MGHNNRNNEEKSHHQAADNLVNLFTKANHDLLVVQYRLEKEFQQIYPDNANPMKLVSRMKKIQEELSSLTEQCRELLSAKQDLIDKARTILVGNRNLLQRMQASTGTSLTSDSDDPALTNFNQIIDEWTDQVRSRIGDQMRESEPEDINKLLFSAIVQSN
;
A
#
# COMPACT_ATOMS: atom_id res chain seq x y z
N MET A 1 -20.30 77.71 21.41
CA MET A 1 -20.92 77.03 20.25
C MET A 1 -20.19 75.72 19.86
N GLY A 2 -19.59 74.95 20.81
CA GLY A 2 -18.78 73.75 20.50
C GLY A 2 -19.39 72.39 20.88
N HIS A 3 -20.55 72.37 21.55
CA HIS A 3 -21.14 71.12 22.05
C HIS A 3 -21.90 70.32 20.97
N ASN A 4 -22.46 70.98 19.95
CA ASN A 4 -23.15 70.27 18.85
C ASN A 4 -22.18 69.57 17.88
N ASN A 5 -20.93 70.02 17.79
CA ASN A 5 -19.97 69.43 16.85
C ASN A 5 -19.37 68.12 17.38
N ARG A 6 -19.05 68.06 18.68
CA ARG A 6 -18.56 66.84 19.35
C ARG A 6 -19.56 65.69 19.32
N ASN A 7 -20.84 65.98 19.57
CA ASN A 7 -21.90 64.98 19.52
C ASN A 7 -22.14 64.43 18.11
N ASN A 8 -21.84 65.21 17.05
CA ASN A 8 -21.95 64.75 15.66
C ASN A 8 -20.75 63.87 15.26
N GLU A 9 -19.55 64.18 15.73
CA GLU A 9 -18.35 63.37 15.49
C GLU A 9 -18.45 61.99 16.16
N GLU A 10 -18.87 61.92 17.43
CA GLU A 10 -19.07 60.64 18.14
C GLU A 10 -20.15 59.75 17.48
N LYS A 11 -21.23 60.37 16.99
CA LYS A 11 -22.32 59.69 16.29
C LYS A 11 -21.88 59.22 14.89
N SER A 12 -21.05 59.99 14.20
CA SER A 12 -20.44 59.62 12.92
C SER A 12 -19.44 58.47 13.08
N HIS A 13 -18.64 58.48 14.15
CA HIS A 13 -17.73 57.39 14.48
C HIS A 13 -18.46 56.09 14.83
N HIS A 14 -19.57 56.16 15.59
CA HIS A 14 -20.44 54.99 15.83
C HIS A 14 -21.05 54.47 14.53
N GLN A 15 -21.55 55.36 13.66
CA GLN A 15 -22.10 54.97 12.38
C GLN A 15 -21.04 54.31 11.46
N ALA A 16 -19.80 54.79 11.45
CA ALA A 16 -18.71 54.17 10.70
C ALA A 16 -18.35 52.78 11.25
N ALA A 17 -18.34 52.61 12.58
CA ALA A 17 -18.14 51.31 13.22
C ALA A 17 -19.29 50.34 12.92
N ASP A 18 -20.54 50.79 13.00
CA ASP A 18 -21.73 50.01 12.66
C ASP A 18 -21.73 49.58 11.19
N ASN A 19 -21.33 50.49 10.29
CA ASN A 19 -21.16 50.19 8.87
C ASN A 19 -20.08 49.10 8.65
N LEU A 20 -18.98 49.16 9.40
CA LEU A 20 -17.91 48.16 9.32
C LEU A 20 -18.38 46.79 9.83
N VAL A 21 -19.12 46.76 10.94
CA VAL A 21 -19.73 45.53 11.49
C VAL A 21 -20.71 44.94 10.48
N ASN A 22 -21.54 45.76 9.85
CA ASN A 22 -22.47 45.32 8.81
C ASN A 22 -21.74 44.77 7.58
N LEU A 23 -20.64 45.40 7.16
CA LEU A 23 -19.80 44.91 6.06
C LEU A 23 -19.17 43.56 6.39
N PHE A 24 -18.61 43.38 7.58
CA PHE A 24 -18.05 42.09 7.98
C PHE A 24 -19.12 41.01 8.13
N THR A 25 -20.29 41.38 8.64
CA THR A 25 -21.43 40.45 8.76
C THR A 25 -21.88 39.98 7.38
N LYS A 26 -21.98 40.91 6.43
CA LYS A 26 -22.30 40.60 5.03
C LYS A 26 -21.21 39.74 4.39
N ALA A 27 -19.95 40.11 4.53
CA ALA A 27 -18.83 39.35 3.97
C ALA A 27 -18.78 37.92 4.54
N ASN A 28 -19.03 37.75 5.84
CA ASN A 28 -19.10 36.45 6.47
C ASN A 28 -20.28 35.62 5.92
N HIS A 29 -21.45 36.25 5.73
CA HIS A 29 -22.59 35.59 5.11
C HIS A 29 -22.29 35.18 3.66
N ASP A 30 -21.71 36.08 2.86
CA ASP A 30 -21.34 35.81 1.47
C ASP A 30 -20.34 34.64 1.39
N LEU A 31 -19.34 34.58 2.29
CA LEU A 31 -18.39 33.46 2.38
C LEU A 31 -19.08 32.14 2.74
N LEU A 32 -20.03 32.15 3.68
CA LEU A 32 -20.80 30.94 4.03
C LEU A 32 -21.63 30.43 2.85
N VAL A 33 -22.25 31.35 2.09
CA VAL A 33 -23.00 31.00 0.88
C VAL A 33 -22.06 30.37 -0.17
N VAL A 34 -20.89 30.96 -0.38
CA VAL A 34 -19.87 30.41 -1.31
C VAL A 34 -19.44 29.01 -0.86
N GLN A 35 -19.10 28.83 0.42
CA GLN A 35 -18.73 27.54 0.98
C GLN A 35 -19.82 26.49 0.74
N TYR A 36 -21.07 26.81 1.06
CA TYR A 36 -22.20 25.88 0.88
C TYR A 36 -22.39 25.47 -0.58
N ARG A 37 -22.27 26.42 -1.52
CA ARG A 37 -22.40 26.13 -2.95
C ARG A 37 -21.26 25.25 -3.46
N LEU A 38 -20.03 25.54 -3.05
CA LEU A 38 -18.86 24.73 -3.40
C LEU A 38 -18.99 23.31 -2.87
N GLU A 39 -19.41 23.12 -1.63
CA GLU A 39 -19.62 21.79 -1.05
C GLU A 39 -20.70 21.01 -1.82
N LYS A 40 -21.80 21.67 -2.18
CA LYS A 40 -22.88 21.04 -2.95
C LYS A 40 -22.43 20.64 -4.35
N GLU A 41 -21.71 21.52 -5.04
CA GLU A 41 -21.14 21.21 -6.37
C GLU A 41 -20.11 20.10 -6.29
N PHE A 42 -19.26 20.10 -5.26
CA PHE A 42 -18.27 19.06 -5.03
C PHE A 42 -18.92 17.69 -4.82
N GLN A 43 -19.96 17.59 -3.98
CA GLN A 43 -20.70 16.34 -3.75
C GLN A 43 -21.46 15.87 -5.00
N GLN A 44 -21.93 16.79 -5.84
CA GLN A 44 -22.62 16.46 -7.08
C GLN A 44 -21.65 15.93 -8.16
N ILE A 45 -20.46 16.54 -8.28
CA ILE A 45 -19.44 16.15 -9.26
C ILE A 45 -18.76 14.85 -8.82
N TYR A 46 -18.50 14.70 -7.52
CA TYR A 46 -17.80 13.56 -6.95
C TYR A 46 -18.71 12.76 -6.01
N PRO A 47 -19.46 11.79 -6.56
CA PRO A 47 -20.17 10.83 -5.73
C PRO A 47 -19.19 10.03 -4.84
N ASP A 48 -19.72 9.39 -3.80
CA ASP A 48 -18.93 8.73 -2.75
C ASP A 48 -17.82 7.79 -3.23
N ASN A 49 -18.05 7.07 -4.33
CA ASN A 49 -17.08 6.15 -4.92
C ASN A 49 -15.95 6.84 -5.70
N ALA A 50 -16.15 8.10 -6.10
CA ALA A 50 -15.23 8.93 -6.88
C ALA A 50 -14.69 10.14 -6.10
N ASN A 51 -15.12 10.32 -4.85
CA ASN A 51 -14.64 11.38 -3.97
C ASN A 51 -13.11 11.28 -3.75
N PRO A 52 -12.31 12.28 -4.16
CA PRO A 52 -10.84 12.22 -4.07
C PRO A 52 -10.32 11.95 -2.65
N MET A 53 -10.94 12.53 -1.62
CA MET A 53 -10.53 12.29 -0.23
C MET A 53 -10.78 10.84 0.20
N LYS A 54 -11.93 10.27 -0.19
CA LYS A 54 -12.25 8.86 0.07
C LYS A 54 -11.38 7.91 -0.76
N LEU A 55 -11.00 8.30 -1.97
CA LEU A 55 -10.07 7.52 -2.80
C LEU A 55 -8.69 7.46 -2.16
N VAL A 56 -8.16 8.59 -1.69
CA VAL A 56 -6.86 8.63 -1.00
C VAL A 56 -6.88 7.76 0.27
N SER A 57 -7.95 7.80 1.07
CA SER A 57 -8.02 6.95 2.26
C SER A 57 -8.08 5.46 1.92
N ARG A 58 -8.86 5.08 0.90
CA ARG A 58 -8.89 3.70 0.39
C ARG A 58 -7.55 3.26 -0.16
N MET A 59 -6.85 4.13 -0.89
CA MET A 59 -5.54 3.84 -1.46
C MET A 59 -4.48 3.63 -0.37
N LYS A 60 -4.48 4.47 0.67
CA LYS A 60 -3.62 4.28 1.86
C LYS A 60 -3.88 2.94 2.54
N LYS A 61 -5.16 2.60 2.75
CA LYS A 61 -5.54 1.31 3.32
C LYS A 61 -5.04 0.13 2.48
N ILE A 62 -5.23 0.18 1.15
CA ILE A 62 -4.72 -0.87 0.24
C ILE A 62 -3.19 -0.96 0.32
N GLN A 63 -2.48 0.16 0.40
CA GLN A 63 -1.02 0.17 0.53
C GLN A 63 -0.55 -0.49 1.83
N GLU A 64 -1.22 -0.22 2.95
CA GLU A 64 -0.95 -0.85 4.24
C GLU A 64 -1.23 -2.37 4.19
N GLU A 65 -2.40 -2.75 3.68
CA GLU A 65 -2.80 -4.15 3.53
C GLU A 65 -1.86 -4.93 2.60
N LEU A 66 -1.42 -4.33 1.48
CA LEU A 66 -0.47 -4.93 0.55
C LEU A 66 0.91 -5.14 1.18
N SER A 67 1.36 -4.19 2.00
CA SER A 67 2.61 -4.29 2.74
C SER A 67 2.58 -5.45 3.73
N SER A 68 1.49 -5.56 4.51
CA SER A 68 1.29 -6.68 5.43
C SER A 68 1.17 -8.02 4.70
N LEU A 69 0.44 -8.08 3.58
CA LEU A 69 0.31 -9.30 2.79
C LEU A 69 1.66 -9.76 2.22
N THR A 70 2.49 -8.81 1.78
CA THR A 70 3.85 -9.10 1.28
C THR A 70 4.71 -9.74 2.36
N GLU A 71 4.64 -9.23 3.59
CA GLU A 71 5.34 -9.80 4.75
C GLU A 71 4.86 -11.22 5.05
N GLN A 72 3.54 -11.43 5.13
CA GLN A 72 2.95 -12.76 5.35
C GLN A 72 3.36 -13.76 4.25
N CYS A 73 3.42 -13.35 2.99
CA CYS A 73 3.90 -14.20 1.91
C CYS A 73 5.39 -14.57 2.07
N ARG A 74 6.23 -13.63 2.52
CA ARG A 74 7.66 -13.91 2.80
C ARG A 74 7.82 -14.91 3.95
N GLU A 75 7.08 -14.74 5.03
CA GLU A 75 7.07 -15.68 6.15
C GLU A 75 6.63 -17.07 5.72
N LEU A 76 5.57 -17.17 4.93
CA LEU A 76 5.07 -18.43 4.38
C LEU A 76 6.12 -19.13 3.50
N LEU A 77 6.80 -18.38 2.62
CA LEU A 77 7.88 -18.92 1.79
C LEU A 77 9.05 -19.41 2.66
N SER A 78 9.42 -18.67 3.70
CA SER A 78 10.45 -19.08 4.66
C SER A 78 10.06 -20.37 5.39
N ALA A 79 8.81 -20.47 5.87
CA ALA A 79 8.32 -21.66 6.55
C ALA A 79 8.27 -22.87 5.62
N LYS A 80 7.94 -22.68 4.34
CA LYS A 80 7.98 -23.74 3.33
C LYS A 80 9.41 -24.21 3.06
N GLN A 81 10.39 -23.31 2.97
CA GLN A 81 11.79 -23.68 2.81
C GLN A 81 12.29 -24.52 4.00
N ASP A 82 11.98 -24.09 5.23
CA ASP A 82 12.35 -24.84 6.44
C ASP A 82 11.74 -26.25 6.46
N LEU A 83 10.49 -26.40 6.03
CA LEU A 83 9.85 -27.71 5.88
C LEU A 83 10.57 -28.60 4.85
N ILE A 84 10.97 -28.03 3.71
CA ILE A 84 11.72 -28.73 2.66
C ILE A 84 13.07 -29.21 3.21
N ASP A 85 13.79 -28.34 3.92
CA ASP A 85 15.11 -28.64 4.47
C ASP A 85 15.03 -29.76 5.53
N LYS A 86 14.01 -29.70 6.40
CA LYS A 86 13.72 -30.75 7.38
C LYS A 86 13.36 -32.08 6.71
N ALA A 87 12.47 -32.06 5.73
CA ALA A 87 12.07 -33.26 4.99
C ALA A 87 13.26 -33.90 4.29
N ARG A 88 14.11 -33.10 3.63
CA ARG A 88 15.34 -33.56 2.97
C ARG A 88 16.31 -34.18 3.97
N THR A 89 16.54 -33.52 5.11
CA THR A 89 17.42 -34.02 6.17
C THR A 89 16.96 -35.39 6.69
N ILE A 90 15.66 -35.53 6.98
CA ILE A 90 15.08 -36.78 7.48
C ILE A 90 15.14 -37.89 6.40
N LEU A 91 14.75 -37.58 5.16
CA LEU A 91 14.72 -38.57 4.07
C LEU A 91 16.12 -39.09 3.74
N VAL A 92 17.10 -38.19 3.58
CA VAL A 92 18.50 -38.57 3.33
C VAL A 92 19.08 -39.33 4.52
N GLY A 93 18.80 -38.90 5.75
CA GLY A 93 19.22 -39.59 6.97
C GLY A 93 18.68 -41.02 7.06
N ASN A 94 17.37 -41.19 6.86
CA ASN A 94 16.71 -42.50 6.86
C ASN A 94 17.24 -43.41 5.75
N ARG A 95 17.47 -42.86 4.56
CA ARG A 95 18.04 -43.59 3.43
C ARG A 95 19.44 -44.10 3.73
N ASN A 96 20.31 -43.25 4.28
CA ASN A 96 21.66 -43.66 4.68
C ASN A 96 21.63 -44.81 5.70
N LEU A 97 20.68 -44.77 6.65
CA LEU A 97 20.50 -45.85 7.62
C LEU A 97 20.06 -47.16 6.93
N LEU A 98 19.10 -47.08 6.01
CA LEU A 98 18.63 -48.23 5.25
C LEU A 98 19.73 -48.84 4.37
N GLN A 99 20.53 -48.02 3.68
CA GLN A 99 21.66 -48.50 2.88
C GLN A 99 22.70 -49.21 3.74
N ARG A 100 23.02 -48.66 4.92
CA ARG A 100 23.93 -49.31 5.88
C ARG A 100 23.37 -50.65 6.36
N MET A 101 22.07 -50.71 6.64
CA MET A 101 21.40 -51.95 7.03
C MET A 101 21.45 -52.98 5.89
N GLN A 102 21.09 -52.61 4.67
CA GLN A 102 21.14 -53.49 3.49
C GLN A 102 22.53 -54.06 3.23
N ALA A 103 23.57 -53.22 3.36
CA ALA A 103 24.96 -53.64 3.24
C ALA A 103 25.35 -54.66 4.31
N SER A 104 24.83 -54.51 5.54
CA SER A 104 25.10 -55.45 6.64
C SER A 104 24.39 -56.80 6.50
N THR A 105 23.23 -56.85 5.84
CA THR A 105 22.45 -58.08 5.64
C THR A 105 22.74 -58.79 4.31
N GLY A 106 23.66 -58.26 3.49
CA GLY A 106 24.04 -58.85 2.20
C GLY A 106 22.95 -58.74 1.11
N THR A 107 21.96 -57.87 1.30
CA THR A 107 20.89 -57.59 0.32
C THR A 107 21.34 -56.56 -0.70
N SER A 108 20.85 -56.63 -1.95
CA SER A 108 21.25 -55.69 -3.00
C SER A 108 21.01 -54.24 -2.59
N LEU A 109 22.03 -53.40 -2.76
CA LEU A 109 21.98 -51.98 -2.47
C LEU A 109 21.09 -51.30 -3.52
N THR A 110 20.01 -50.65 -3.09
CA THR A 110 19.18 -49.84 -4.00
C THR A 110 19.97 -48.58 -4.38
N SER A 111 20.33 -48.44 -5.67
CA SER A 111 20.98 -47.24 -6.21
C SER A 111 20.04 -46.02 -6.10
N ASP A 112 20.61 -44.80 -6.06
CA ASP A 112 19.83 -43.55 -6.12
C ASP A 112 19.01 -43.40 -7.40
N SER A 113 19.48 -43.99 -8.50
CA SER A 113 18.72 -44.06 -9.77
C SER A 113 17.50 -44.97 -9.72
N ASP A 114 17.46 -45.90 -8.75
CA ASP A 114 16.48 -46.98 -8.71
C ASP A 114 15.36 -46.67 -7.68
N ASP A 115 15.33 -45.46 -7.14
CA ASP A 115 14.29 -44.97 -6.24
C ASP A 115 13.45 -43.87 -6.93
N PRO A 116 12.31 -44.26 -7.55
CA PRO A 116 11.38 -43.33 -8.18
C PRO A 116 10.81 -42.30 -7.21
N ALA A 117 10.66 -42.64 -5.92
CA ALA A 117 10.07 -41.75 -4.93
C ALA A 117 11.04 -40.62 -4.54
N LEU A 118 12.33 -40.95 -4.37
CA LEU A 118 13.37 -39.95 -4.11
C LEU A 118 13.59 -39.04 -5.32
N THR A 119 13.60 -39.62 -6.52
CA THR A 119 13.73 -38.85 -7.77
C THR A 119 12.58 -37.86 -7.92
N ASN A 120 11.34 -38.31 -7.72
CA ASN A 120 10.16 -37.45 -7.75
C ASN A 120 10.21 -36.35 -6.69
N PHE A 121 10.64 -36.67 -5.46
CA PHE A 121 10.81 -35.68 -4.40
C PHE A 121 11.79 -34.57 -4.82
N ASN A 122 12.97 -34.94 -5.32
CA ASN A 122 13.98 -33.96 -5.75
C ASN A 122 13.46 -33.09 -6.91
N GLN A 123 12.78 -33.68 -7.88
CA GLN A 123 12.17 -32.95 -8.99
C GLN A 123 11.16 -31.90 -8.50
N ILE A 124 10.30 -32.24 -7.54
CA ILE A 124 9.33 -31.30 -6.95
C ILE A 124 10.04 -30.14 -6.24
N ILE A 125 11.15 -30.42 -5.53
CA ILE A 125 11.92 -29.36 -4.86
C ILE A 125 12.60 -28.44 -5.88
N ASP A 126 13.16 -28.99 -6.95
CA ASP A 126 13.82 -28.22 -7.99
C ASP A 126 12.81 -27.33 -8.73
N GLU A 127 11.64 -27.87 -9.10
CA GLU A 127 10.56 -27.10 -9.72
C GLU A 127 10.12 -25.95 -8.81
N TRP A 128 9.94 -26.22 -7.51
CA TRP A 128 9.57 -25.17 -6.56
C TRP A 128 10.67 -24.10 -6.43
N THR A 129 11.94 -24.50 -6.42
CA THR A 129 13.09 -23.57 -6.34
C THR A 129 13.12 -22.64 -7.54
N ASP A 130 12.86 -23.17 -8.73
CA ASP A 130 12.79 -22.41 -9.97
C ASP A 130 11.59 -21.43 -9.98
N GLN A 131 10.42 -21.87 -9.52
CA GLN A 131 9.24 -21.00 -9.41
C GLN A 131 9.49 -19.82 -8.46
N VAL A 132 10.13 -20.06 -7.31
CA VAL A 132 10.46 -19.01 -6.35
C VAL A 132 11.48 -18.03 -6.93
N ARG A 133 12.55 -18.55 -7.58
CA ARG A 133 13.60 -17.71 -8.18
C ARG A 133 13.08 -16.87 -9.34
N SER A 134 12.24 -17.43 -10.21
CA SER A 134 11.62 -16.71 -11.33
C SER A 134 10.75 -15.55 -10.83
N ARG A 135 9.94 -15.77 -9.79
CA ARG A 135 9.02 -14.73 -9.28
C ARG A 135 9.74 -13.64 -8.47
N ILE A 136 10.82 -13.98 -7.76
CA ILE A 136 11.65 -12.99 -7.07
C ILE A 136 12.47 -12.17 -8.09
N GLY A 137 12.96 -12.80 -9.16
CA GLY A 137 13.70 -12.14 -10.23
C GLY A 137 12.89 -11.11 -11.00
N ASP A 138 11.60 -11.36 -11.25
CA ASP A 138 10.71 -10.39 -11.91
C ASP A 138 10.35 -9.20 -10.99
N GLN A 139 10.08 -9.43 -9.71
CA GLN A 139 9.79 -8.35 -8.75
C GLN A 139 10.93 -7.33 -8.61
N MET A 140 12.19 -7.78 -8.72
CA MET A 140 13.36 -6.90 -8.62
C MET A 140 13.54 -6.02 -9.87
N ARG A 141 13.00 -6.43 -11.03
CA ARG A 141 13.00 -5.67 -12.28
C ARG A 141 11.82 -4.70 -12.38
N GLU A 142 10.69 -5.04 -11.78
CA GLU A 142 9.51 -4.16 -11.68
C GLU A 142 9.63 -3.12 -10.55
N SER A 143 10.69 -3.19 -9.73
CA SER A 143 10.99 -2.22 -8.68
C SER A 143 11.76 -0.98 -9.18
N GLU A 144 11.62 -0.60 -10.46
CA GLU A 144 11.75 0.81 -10.83
C GLU A 144 10.38 1.48 -10.60
N PRO A 145 10.20 2.25 -9.51
CA PRO A 145 9.03 3.06 -9.40
C PRO A 145 9.25 4.22 -10.36
N GLU A 146 8.75 4.11 -11.59
CA GLU A 146 8.34 5.28 -12.34
C GLU A 146 7.25 5.95 -11.51
N ASP A 147 7.76 6.84 -10.66
CA ASP A 147 7.13 7.64 -9.66
C ASP A 147 5.82 8.21 -10.21
N ILE A 148 4.69 7.57 -9.87
CA ILE A 148 3.35 7.98 -10.29
C ILE A 148 3.12 9.45 -9.94
N ASN A 149 3.77 9.95 -8.89
CA ASN A 149 3.77 11.37 -8.56
C ASN A 149 4.54 12.20 -9.61
N LYS A 150 5.68 11.77 -10.14
CA LYS A 150 6.34 12.45 -11.28
C LYS A 150 5.47 12.47 -12.54
N LEU A 151 4.70 11.43 -12.81
CA LEU A 151 3.79 11.39 -13.96
C LEU A 151 2.61 12.36 -13.78
N LEU A 152 2.06 12.45 -12.57
CA LEU A 152 0.96 13.36 -12.24
C LEU A 152 1.40 14.83 -12.17
N PHE A 153 2.63 15.12 -11.74
CA PHE A 153 3.12 16.49 -11.60
C PHE A 153 3.88 17.03 -12.84
N SER A 154 4.30 16.18 -13.77
CA SER A 154 4.87 16.63 -15.05
C SER A 154 3.81 17.18 -16.03
N ALA A 155 2.56 16.71 -15.93
CA ALA A 155 1.46 17.19 -16.76
C ALA A 155 0.88 18.56 -16.32
N ILE A 156 1.21 19.03 -15.10
CA ILE A 156 0.60 20.24 -14.51
C ILE A 156 1.47 21.50 -14.69
N VAL A 157 2.74 21.37 -15.11
CA VAL A 157 3.65 22.53 -15.28
C VAL A 157 4.21 22.63 -16.70
N GLN A 158 3.33 22.51 -17.71
CA GLN A 158 3.58 23.06 -19.05
C GLN A 158 2.34 23.80 -19.53
N SER A 159 2.05 24.95 -18.92
CA SER A 159 1.31 26.03 -19.56
C SER A 159 2.05 27.33 -19.28
N ASN A 160 2.35 28.05 -20.37
CA ASN A 160 3.13 29.30 -20.42
C ASN A 160 2.58 30.40 -19.50
#